data_AF-A0A412YYU2-F1
#
_entry.id   AF-A0A412YYU2-F1
#
_cell.length_a   1.000
_cell.length_b   1.000
_cell.length_c   1.000
_cell.angle_alpha   90.00
_cell.angle_beta   90.00
_cell.angle_gamma   90.00
#
_symmetry.space_group_name_H-M   'P 1'
#
loop_
_entity.id
_entity.type
_entity.pdbx_description
1 polymer ?
#
loop_
_entity_poly.entity_id
_entity_poly.type
_entity_poly.pdbx_seq_one_letter_code
_entity_poly.pdbx_strand_id
1 'polypeptide(L)'
;MHFRNLTFNDLPTVVGELCKRIESLETVLKNSLAVQNKVKENHHVPMTVDEVCTYLGISKSSFYYKVKHGGIPVIKQGKHLFVYRDELDKWLETGRKVLKRILRLAGLPEDKNPNNLIMLALRKYAPPVRLAIVEQAIGTIPDLGLVIIDGIRDFLYDINSPSEATDIISRFMQWTDDRQIHIHTILHQNKNDENARGHIGTELNNKAETVMQVEVDKMDRTVSVVEAIHIRDREFEPFAFRINDEVLPELLDSYQPQEKKIGRPAKEPFDPYKEISESVHRAALDAAFTNVCITSYDDYLERLKEGYALQDIKLGHNKAVKVATFLSNKRMVIKEGKEYKINPDSHY
;
A
#
# COMPACT_ATOMS: atom_id res chain seq x y z
N MET A 1 -47.24 10.68 9.55
CA MET A 1 -47.55 11.68 10.60
C MET A 1 -49.06 11.79 10.74
N HIS A 2 -49.59 11.54 11.93
CA HIS A 2 -51.00 11.80 12.25
C HIS A 2 -51.18 13.30 12.50
N PHE A 3 -52.02 13.96 11.70
CA PHE A 3 -52.53 15.28 12.06
C PHE A 3 -53.65 15.08 13.07
N ARG A 4 -53.45 15.51 14.32
CA ARG A 4 -54.56 15.66 15.28
C ARG A 4 -55.54 16.70 14.70
N ASN A 5 -56.84 16.40 14.75
CA ASN A 5 -57.88 17.38 14.44
C ASN A 5 -57.82 18.50 15.48
N LEU A 6 -57.22 19.64 15.11
CA LEU A 6 -57.15 20.83 15.94
C LEU A 6 -58.50 21.54 15.89
N THR A 7 -59.01 21.94 17.05
CA THR A 7 -60.24 22.74 17.17
C THR A 7 -59.91 24.22 17.31
N PHE A 8 -60.90 25.10 17.13
CA PHE A 8 -60.71 26.55 17.30
C PHE A 8 -60.23 26.93 18.71
N ASN A 9 -60.56 26.14 19.73
CA ASN A 9 -60.10 26.40 21.10
C ASN A 9 -58.61 26.06 21.32
N ASP A 10 -58.01 25.27 20.43
CA ASP A 10 -56.58 24.92 20.47
C ASP A 10 -55.70 25.99 19.79
N LEU A 11 -56.30 26.96 19.09
CA LEU A 11 -55.57 28.00 18.35
C LEU A 11 -54.57 28.75 19.23
N PRO A 12 -54.91 29.25 20.43
CA PRO A 12 -53.95 30.00 21.25
C PRO A 12 -52.72 29.16 21.60
N THR A 13 -52.89 27.87 21.85
CA THR A 13 -51.79 26.94 22.16
C THR A 13 -50.95 26.66 20.93
N VAL A 14 -51.58 26.37 19.79
CA VAL A 14 -50.88 26.08 18.53
C VAL A 14 -50.14 27.32 18.02
N VAL A 15 -50.74 28.51 18.13
CA VAL A 15 -50.10 29.78 17.79
C VAL A 15 -48.92 30.05 18.74
N GLY A 16 -49.07 29.79 20.04
CA GLY A 16 -47.97 29.91 21.00
C GLY A 16 -46.81 28.96 20.68
N GLU A 17 -47.10 27.73 20.26
CA GLU A 17 -46.08 26.75 19.85
C GLU A 17 -45.42 27.14 18.51
N LEU A 18 -46.20 27.67 17.56
CA LEU A 18 -45.67 28.24 16.32
C LEU A 18 -44.76 29.44 16.59
N CYS A 19 -45.16 30.36 17.46
CA CYS A 19 -44.32 31.49 17.86
C CYS A 19 -43.00 31.03 18.50
N LYS A 20 -43.03 30.02 19.37
CA LYS A 20 -41.80 29.43 19.94
C LYS A 20 -40.92 28.76 18.89
N ARG A 21 -41.52 28.06 17.92
CA ARG A 21 -40.77 27.45 16.80
C ARG A 21 -40.18 28.51 15.88
N ILE A 22 -40.89 29.62 15.64
CA ILE A 22 -40.41 30.76 14.88
C ILE A 22 -39.24 31.45 15.63
N GLU A 23 -39.35 31.71 16.93
CA GLU A 23 -38.23 32.24 17.74
C GLU A 23 -37.00 31.33 17.72
N SER A 24 -37.22 30.01 17.82
CA SER A 24 -36.14 29.03 17.73
C SER A 24 -35.47 29.06 16.35
N LEU A 25 -36.27 29.11 15.27
CA LEU A 25 -35.76 29.24 13.90
C LEU A 25 -35.03 30.57 13.68
N GLU A 26 -35.54 31.69 14.20
CA GLU A 26 -34.86 32.98 14.15
C GLU A 26 -33.54 32.95 14.90
N THR A 27 -33.49 32.27 16.05
CA THR A 27 -32.25 32.10 16.81
C THR A 27 -31.23 31.25 16.05
N VAL A 28 -31.67 30.14 15.45
CA VAL A 28 -30.82 29.28 14.61
C VAL A 28 -30.35 30.05 13.38
N LEU A 29 -31.20 30.81 12.71
CA LEU A 29 -30.82 31.65 11.56
C LEU A 29 -29.86 32.75 11.96
N LYS A 30 -30.07 33.46 13.07
CA LYS A 30 -29.12 34.46 13.59
C LYS A 30 -27.78 33.82 13.92
N ASN A 31 -27.77 32.63 14.51
CA ASN A 31 -26.54 31.87 14.79
C ASN A 31 -25.86 31.38 13.52
N SER A 32 -26.60 30.85 12.55
CA SER A 32 -26.08 30.41 11.25
C SER A 32 -25.54 31.57 10.43
N LEU A 33 -26.21 32.73 10.44
CA LEU A 33 -25.75 33.96 9.80
C LEU A 33 -24.54 34.55 10.53
N ALA A 34 -24.44 34.43 11.85
CA ALA A 34 -23.25 34.81 12.63
C ALA A 34 -22.05 33.85 12.37
N VAL A 35 -22.32 32.57 12.12
CA VAL A 35 -21.31 31.57 11.73
C VAL A 35 -20.86 31.77 10.27
N GLN A 36 -21.78 32.14 9.37
CA GLN A 36 -21.46 32.46 7.97
C GLN A 36 -20.79 33.83 7.80
N ASN A 37 -21.06 34.79 8.70
CA ASN A 37 -20.41 36.11 8.72
C ASN A 37 -19.20 36.20 9.67
N LYS A 38 -18.67 35.09 10.19
CA LYS A 38 -17.25 35.09 10.56
C LYS A 38 -16.50 35.30 9.25
N VAL A 39 -15.93 36.49 9.09
CA VAL A 39 -14.85 36.77 8.15
C VAL A 39 -13.97 35.53 8.14
N LYS A 40 -13.90 34.80 7.01
CA LYS A 40 -12.87 33.77 6.86
C LYS A 40 -11.56 34.51 7.13
N GLU A 41 -10.96 34.28 8.30
CA GLU A 41 -9.63 34.81 8.59
C GLU A 41 -8.77 34.39 7.41
N ASN A 42 -8.22 35.37 6.69
CA ASN A 42 -7.38 35.09 5.55
C ASN A 42 -6.06 34.55 6.10
N HIS A 43 -5.97 33.23 6.30
CA HIS A 43 -4.78 32.58 6.86
C HIS A 43 -3.62 32.51 5.85
N HIS A 44 -3.77 33.03 4.63
CA HIS A 44 -2.66 33.19 3.69
C HIS A 44 -1.85 34.46 4.01
N VAL A 45 -1.32 34.51 5.23
CA VAL A 45 -0.48 35.60 5.73
C VAL A 45 0.98 35.13 5.73
N PRO A 46 1.90 35.87 5.11
CA PRO A 46 3.32 35.53 5.20
C PRO A 46 3.81 35.83 6.62
N MET A 47 4.39 34.82 7.26
CA MET A 47 5.01 34.93 8.57
C MET A 47 6.52 35.00 8.41
N THR A 48 7.14 35.92 9.13
CA THR A 48 8.59 35.99 9.32
C THR A 48 9.09 34.80 10.14
N VAL A 49 10.39 34.54 10.10
CA VAL A 49 11.04 33.52 10.92
C VAL A 49 10.67 33.65 12.40
N ASP A 50 10.62 34.87 12.93
CA ASP A 50 10.37 35.14 14.34
C ASP A 50 8.91 34.85 14.73
N GLU A 51 7.98 35.20 13.86
CA GLU A 51 6.57 34.87 14.02
C GLU A 51 6.34 33.37 13.93
N VAL A 52 7.01 32.66 13.02
CA VAL A 52 6.92 31.19 12.94
C VAL A 52 7.52 30.53 14.18
N CYS A 53 8.66 31.02 14.67
CA CYS A 53 9.28 30.52 15.90
C CYS A 53 8.36 30.68 17.10
N THR A 54 7.72 31.85 17.21
CA THR A 54 6.75 32.15 18.27
C THR A 54 5.51 31.26 18.14
N TYR A 55 4.99 31.11 16.92
CA TYR A 55 3.80 30.30 16.62
C TYR A 55 4.01 28.81 16.90
N LEU A 56 5.19 28.29 16.59
CA LEU A 56 5.54 26.89 16.83
C LEU A 56 6.10 26.63 18.23
N GLY A 57 6.44 27.66 18.99
CA GLY A 57 7.12 27.55 20.28
C GLY A 57 8.55 26.99 20.17
N ILE A 58 9.30 27.33 19.12
CA ILE A 58 10.65 26.81 18.85
C ILE A 58 11.69 27.93 18.75
N SER A 59 12.98 27.60 18.97
CA SER A 59 14.08 28.54 18.77
C SER A 59 14.35 28.82 17.28
N LYS A 60 14.96 29.98 16.96
CA LYS A 60 15.39 30.31 15.58
C LYS A 60 16.35 29.25 15.02
N SER A 61 17.27 28.73 15.83
CA SER A 61 18.15 27.63 15.43
C SER A 61 17.38 26.37 15.05
N SER A 62 16.36 26.00 15.83
CA SER A 62 15.44 24.90 15.52
C SER A 62 14.62 25.16 14.25
N PHE A 63 14.20 26.40 14.03
CA PHE A 63 13.53 26.80 12.79
C PHE A 63 14.43 26.60 11.58
N TYR A 64 15.65 27.16 11.56
CA TYR A 64 16.57 27.00 10.43
C TYR A 64 16.94 25.53 10.21
N TYR A 65 17.09 24.75 11.29
CA TYR A 65 17.26 23.30 11.21
C TYR A 65 16.04 22.62 10.56
N LYS A 66 14.81 22.97 10.96
CA LYS A 66 13.57 22.44 10.38
C LYS A 66 13.29 22.96 8.96
N VAL A 67 13.82 24.11 8.56
CA VAL A 67 13.79 24.57 7.16
C VAL A 67 14.74 23.73 6.32
N LYS A 68 15.98 23.55 6.78
CA LYS A 68 17.01 22.79 6.05
C LYS A 68 16.71 21.30 5.97
N HIS A 69 16.12 20.74 7.03
CA HIS A 69 15.87 19.31 7.15
C HIS A 69 14.37 18.99 7.24
N GLY A 70 13.60 19.69 8.06
CA GLY A 70 12.19 19.41 8.38
C GLY A 70 11.15 19.62 7.28
N GLY A 71 11.52 20.22 6.14
CA GLY A 71 10.58 20.45 5.03
C GLY A 71 9.49 21.48 5.35
N ILE A 72 9.75 22.45 6.24
CA ILE A 72 8.85 23.59 6.43
C ILE A 72 8.68 24.30 5.06
N PRO A 73 7.45 24.62 4.64
CA PRO A 73 7.19 25.30 3.37
C PRO A 73 7.63 26.77 3.43
N VAL A 74 8.92 27.01 3.21
CA VAL A 74 9.52 28.35 3.18
C VAL A 74 9.61 28.90 1.77
N ILE A 75 9.35 30.19 1.64
CA ILE A 75 9.60 30.99 0.45
C ILE A 75 10.76 31.94 0.74
N LYS A 76 11.72 31.98 -0.18
CA LYS A 76 12.89 32.86 -0.09
C LYS A 76 12.68 34.09 -0.95
N GLN A 77 12.72 35.27 -0.34
CA GLN A 77 12.80 36.55 -1.04
C GLN A 77 14.09 37.26 -0.62
N GLY A 78 15.09 37.23 -1.50
CA GLY A 78 16.42 37.77 -1.22
C GLY A 78 17.09 37.06 -0.04
N LYS A 79 17.40 37.81 1.02
CA LYS A 79 18.01 37.30 2.27
C LYS A 79 16.98 36.85 3.31
N HIS A 80 15.69 37.08 3.07
CA HIS A 80 14.61 36.80 4.03
C HIS A 80 13.86 35.51 3.68
N LEU A 81 13.43 34.79 4.71
CA LEU A 81 12.59 33.60 4.61
C LEU A 81 11.21 33.91 5.19
N PHE A 82 10.17 33.52 4.46
CA PHE A 82 8.77 33.64 4.84
C PHE A 82 8.09 32.28 4.78
N VAL A 83 7.08 32.09 5.62
CA VAL A 83 6.21 30.89 5.61
C VAL A 83 4.78 31.37 5.63
N TYR A 84 3.93 30.88 4.74
CA TYR A 84 2.50 31.18 4.84
C TYR A 84 1.86 30.38 5.97
N ARG A 85 1.06 31.04 6.80
CA ARG A 85 0.42 30.39 7.96
C ARG A 85 -0.42 29.18 7.54
N ASP A 86 -1.23 29.28 6.49
CA ASP A 86 -2.05 28.18 6.01
C ASP A 86 -1.23 26.98 5.49
N GLU A 87 -0.09 27.22 4.85
CA GLU A 87 0.84 26.17 4.45
C GLU A 87 1.55 25.53 5.65
N LEU A 88 1.91 26.34 6.65
CA LEU A 88 2.49 25.85 7.89
C LEU A 88 1.49 24.98 8.67
N ASP A 89 0.22 25.40 8.72
CA ASP A 89 -0.86 24.66 9.36
C ASP A 89 -1.11 23.34 8.63
N LYS A 90 -1.18 23.34 7.30
CA LYS A 90 -1.26 22.09 6.49
C LYS A 90 -0.07 21.16 6.74
N TRP A 91 1.14 21.72 6.84
CA TRP A 91 2.34 20.95 7.16
C TRP A 91 2.24 20.31 8.57
N LEU A 92 1.74 21.05 9.57
CA LEU A 92 1.46 20.52 10.90
C LEU A 92 0.35 19.46 10.90
N GLU A 93 -0.68 19.64 10.07
CA GLU A 93 -1.84 18.75 9.96
C GLU A 93 -1.49 17.39 9.36
N THR A 94 -0.51 17.34 8.45
CA THR A 94 -0.18 16.11 7.71
C THR A 94 0.30 14.99 8.66
N GLY A 95 1.07 15.32 9.70
CA GLY A 95 1.45 14.36 10.75
C GLY A 95 0.35 14.13 11.80
N ARG A 96 -0.53 15.12 12.02
CA ARG A 96 -1.64 15.04 12.98
C ARG A 96 -2.76 14.11 12.54
N LYS A 97 -3.02 13.92 11.24
CA LYS A 97 -4.16 13.10 10.76
C LYS A 97 -4.07 11.63 11.20
N VAL A 98 -2.90 11.01 11.09
CA VAL A 98 -2.68 9.61 11.54
C VAL A 98 -2.72 9.53 13.06
N LEU A 99 -2.03 10.44 13.77
CA LEU A 99 -2.04 10.47 15.23
C LEU A 99 -3.46 10.64 15.78
N LYS A 100 -4.26 11.58 15.26
CA LYS A 100 -5.66 11.78 15.68
C LYS A 100 -6.50 10.51 15.51
N ARG A 101 -6.34 9.81 14.39
CA ARG A 101 -7.02 8.52 14.17
C ARG A 101 -6.61 7.47 15.20
N ILE A 102 -5.32 7.35 15.49
CA ILE A 102 -4.81 6.41 16.51
C ILE A 102 -5.40 6.76 17.88
N LEU A 103 -5.38 8.04 18.27
CA LEU A 103 -5.92 8.51 19.54
C LEU A 103 -7.42 8.21 19.65
N ARG A 104 -8.19 8.49 18.58
CA ARG A 104 -9.62 8.19 18.54
C ARG A 104 -9.90 6.70 18.68
N LEU A 105 -9.19 5.84 17.94
CA LEU A 105 -9.33 4.37 18.05
C LEU A 105 -8.94 3.85 19.44
N ALA A 106 -7.99 4.49 20.11
CA ALA A 106 -7.57 4.17 21.46
C ALA A 106 -8.46 4.79 22.56
N GLY A 107 -9.49 5.57 22.20
CA GLY A 107 -10.33 6.30 23.16
C GLY A 107 -9.59 7.40 23.93
N LEU A 108 -8.51 7.95 23.36
CA LEU A 108 -7.67 8.98 23.97
C LEU A 108 -8.02 10.39 23.47
N PRO A 109 -7.79 11.46 24.26
CA PRO A 109 -8.04 12.84 23.83
C PRO A 109 -7.20 13.24 22.62
N GLU A 110 -7.84 13.72 21.54
CA GLU A 110 -7.18 14.11 20.28
C GLU A 110 -6.36 15.40 20.38
N ASP A 111 -6.61 16.22 21.40
CA ASP A 111 -5.99 17.51 21.66
C ASP A 111 -4.72 17.41 22.52
N LYS A 112 -4.39 16.21 23.01
CA LYS A 112 -3.25 15.96 23.88
C LYS A 112 -2.26 15.00 23.25
N ASN A 113 -0.97 15.24 23.52
CA ASN A 113 0.04 14.25 23.24
C ASN A 113 0.01 13.19 24.36
N PRO A 114 -0.20 11.92 24.04
CA PRO A 114 -0.11 10.83 25.01
C PRO A 114 1.33 10.66 25.51
N ASN A 115 1.48 10.31 26.79
CA ASN A 115 2.80 10.12 27.39
C ASN A 115 3.50 8.83 26.88
N ASN A 116 2.72 7.85 26.44
CA ASN A 116 3.17 6.50 26.07
C ASN A 116 3.16 6.24 24.56
N LEU A 117 3.06 7.28 23.72
CA LEU A 117 3.16 7.15 22.27
C LEU A 117 4.00 8.30 21.71
N ILE A 118 5.07 7.91 21.00
CA ILE A 118 6.03 8.83 20.39
C ILE A 118 6.01 8.63 18.88
N MET A 119 5.71 9.70 18.14
CA MET A 119 5.69 9.70 16.68
C MET A 119 6.97 10.31 16.12
N LEU A 120 7.71 9.53 15.30
CA LEU A 120 8.92 10.00 14.64
C LEU A 120 8.68 10.17 13.13
N ALA A 121 8.71 11.42 12.65
CA ALA A 121 8.60 11.74 11.22
C ALA A 121 9.98 11.74 10.55
N LEU A 122 10.37 10.58 9.99
CA LEU A 122 11.74 10.34 9.52
C LEU A 122 11.95 10.51 8.00
N ARG A 123 10.89 10.72 7.22
CA ARG A 123 10.94 10.77 5.74
C ARG A 123 11.98 11.75 5.18
N LYS A 124 12.27 12.84 5.89
CA LYS A 124 13.26 13.86 5.51
C LYS A 124 14.73 13.41 5.58
N TYR A 125 15.02 12.35 6.32
CA TYR A 125 16.38 11.86 6.50
C TYR A 125 16.72 10.81 5.45
N ALA A 126 18.01 10.68 5.12
CA ALA A 126 18.50 9.58 4.28
C ALA A 126 18.43 8.25 5.05
N PRO A 127 18.37 7.08 4.37
CA PRO A 127 18.19 5.79 5.01
C PRO A 127 19.16 5.49 6.19
N PRO A 128 20.48 5.74 6.10
CA PRO A 128 21.39 5.51 7.22
C PRO A 128 21.10 6.41 8.43
N VAL A 129 20.66 7.65 8.18
CA VAL A 129 20.31 8.60 9.24
C VAL A 129 18.97 8.22 9.88
N ARG A 130 18.00 7.71 9.11
CA ARG A 130 16.75 7.16 9.65
C ARG A 130 17.05 6.01 10.61
N LEU A 131 17.92 5.09 10.20
CA LEU A 131 18.31 3.95 11.01
C LEU A 131 18.97 4.38 12.32
N ALA A 132 19.94 5.31 12.26
CA ALA A 132 20.61 5.83 13.46
C ALA A 132 19.66 6.54 14.43
N ILE A 133 18.67 7.29 13.92
CA ILE A 133 17.65 7.92 14.77
C ILE A 133 16.78 6.87 15.46
N VAL A 134 16.36 5.83 14.73
CA VAL A 134 15.55 4.73 15.30
C VAL A 134 16.35 3.97 16.36
N GLU A 135 17.62 3.65 16.07
CA GLU A 135 18.53 3.00 17.02
C GLU A 135 18.70 3.82 18.30
N GLN A 136 18.90 5.13 18.18
CA GLN A 136 19.01 6.02 19.33
C GLN A 136 17.70 6.08 20.12
N ALA A 137 16.55 6.14 19.45
CA ALA A 137 15.24 6.20 20.09
C ALA A 137 14.96 4.91 20.89
N ILE A 138 15.13 3.75 20.25
CA ILE A 138 15.06 2.43 20.90
C ILE A 138 16.03 2.38 22.08
N GLY A 139 17.24 2.92 21.88
CA GLY A 139 18.34 2.99 22.83
C GLY A 139 18.10 3.86 24.08
N THR A 140 17.13 4.77 24.05
CA THR A 140 17.00 5.80 25.10
C THR A 140 15.60 5.98 25.66
N ILE A 141 14.55 5.59 24.94
CA ILE A 141 13.18 5.66 25.47
C ILE A 141 13.03 4.61 26.59
N PRO A 142 12.70 5.03 27.82
CA PRO A 142 12.45 4.08 28.92
C PRO A 142 11.15 3.33 28.67
N ASP A 143 11.09 2.09 29.18
CA ASP A 143 9.87 1.25 29.16
C ASP A 143 9.25 1.06 27.77
N LEU A 144 10.08 1.09 26.72
CA LEU A 144 9.65 0.85 25.35
C LEU A 144 9.27 -0.63 25.18
N GLY A 145 8.01 -0.90 24.82
CA GLY A 145 7.53 -2.27 24.54
C GLY A 145 7.23 -2.57 23.07
N LEU A 146 6.91 -1.53 22.29
CA LEU A 146 6.43 -1.67 20.90
C LEU A 146 7.03 -0.59 20.00
N VAL A 147 7.56 -1.02 18.85
CA VAL A 147 8.05 -0.14 17.79
C VAL A 147 7.29 -0.46 16.50
N ILE A 148 6.61 0.55 15.93
CA ILE A 148 5.92 0.44 14.65
C ILE A 148 6.72 1.20 13.58
N ILE A 149 7.09 0.49 12.52
CA ILE A 149 7.90 1.02 11.41
C ILE A 149 7.04 0.96 10.14
N ASP A 150 6.48 2.11 9.77
CA ASP A 150 5.68 2.29 8.57
C ASP A 150 6.55 2.35 7.31
N GLY A 151 6.98 1.17 6.85
CA GLY A 151 7.77 0.97 5.64
C GLY A 151 9.24 0.62 5.93
N ILE A 152 9.56 -0.68 6.10
CA ILE A 152 10.95 -1.13 6.25
C ILE A 152 11.84 -0.73 5.06
N ARG A 153 11.24 -0.62 3.86
CA ARG A 153 11.89 -0.14 2.63
C ARG A 153 12.61 1.19 2.82
N ASP A 154 12.11 2.05 3.69
CA ASP A 154 12.66 3.39 3.90
C ASP A 154 14.05 3.37 4.58
N PHE A 155 14.52 2.21 5.08
CA PHE A 155 15.88 2.05 5.58
C PHE A 155 16.91 1.61 4.54
N LEU A 156 16.49 1.31 3.31
CA LEU A 156 17.36 0.82 2.24
C LEU A 156 17.46 1.83 1.10
N TYR A 157 18.60 1.87 0.42
CA TYR A 157 18.71 2.51 -0.89
C TYR A 157 18.18 1.58 -1.99
N ASP A 158 18.61 0.32 -1.97
CA ASP A 158 18.10 -0.72 -2.87
C ASP A 158 17.44 -1.85 -2.10
N ILE A 159 16.15 -2.05 -2.37
CA ILE A 159 15.33 -3.11 -1.78
C ILE A 159 15.73 -4.52 -2.25
N ASN A 160 16.48 -4.60 -3.35
CA ASN A 160 17.01 -5.83 -3.92
C ASN A 160 18.49 -6.04 -3.57
N SER A 161 19.07 -5.25 -2.65
CA SER A 161 20.42 -5.50 -2.15
C SER A 161 20.39 -6.55 -1.03
N PRO A 162 20.97 -7.76 -1.23
CA PRO A 162 20.99 -8.79 -0.19
C PRO A 162 21.79 -8.38 1.03
N SER A 163 22.87 -7.60 0.86
CA SER A 163 23.68 -7.10 1.97
C SER A 163 22.92 -6.07 2.80
N GLU A 164 22.29 -5.07 2.18
CA GLU A 164 21.47 -4.10 2.92
C GLU A 164 20.30 -4.80 3.64
N ALA A 165 19.65 -5.76 2.98
CA ALA A 165 18.60 -6.56 3.61
C ALA A 165 19.11 -7.29 4.86
N THR A 166 20.24 -7.98 4.74
CA THR A 166 20.86 -8.70 5.86
C THR A 166 21.24 -7.77 7.00
N ASP A 167 21.81 -6.60 6.70
CA ASP A 167 22.21 -5.62 7.70
C ASP A 167 21.00 -5.10 8.48
N ILE A 168 19.92 -4.70 7.80
CA ILE A 168 18.69 -4.19 8.44
C ILE A 168 18.03 -5.25 9.32
N ILE A 169 17.91 -6.48 8.81
CA ILE A 169 17.31 -7.58 9.57
C ILE A 169 18.16 -7.95 10.78
N SER A 170 19.49 -7.96 10.64
CA SER A 170 20.39 -8.21 11.78
C SER A 170 20.25 -7.15 12.86
N ARG A 171 20.04 -5.88 12.49
CA ARG A 171 19.75 -4.80 13.44
C ARG A 171 18.42 -5.01 14.16
N PHE A 172 17.36 -5.42 13.45
CA PHE A 172 16.07 -5.70 14.08
C PHE A 172 16.19 -6.83 15.10
N MET A 173 16.84 -7.93 14.72
CA MET A 173 17.10 -9.05 15.63
C MET A 173 17.88 -8.62 16.87
N GLN A 174 18.92 -7.80 16.69
CA GLN A 174 19.69 -7.24 17.81
C GLN A 174 18.81 -6.37 18.71
N TRP A 175 18.00 -5.46 18.15
CA TRP A 175 17.15 -4.57 18.95
C TRP A 175 16.08 -5.34 19.72
N THR A 176 15.46 -6.36 19.12
CA THR A 176 14.46 -7.19 19.80
C THR A 176 15.10 -7.99 20.95
N ASP A 177 16.34 -8.48 20.77
CA ASP A 177 17.05 -9.24 21.80
C ASP A 177 17.57 -8.35 22.92
N ASP A 178 18.27 -7.27 22.60
CA ASP A 178 18.87 -6.36 23.59
C ASP A 178 17.82 -5.64 24.45
N ARG A 179 16.66 -5.33 23.86
CA ARG A 179 15.62 -4.47 24.48
C ARG A 179 14.35 -5.22 24.84
N GLN A 180 14.20 -6.47 24.42
CA GLN A 180 13.02 -7.28 24.67
C GLN A 180 11.73 -6.55 24.20
N ILE A 181 11.78 -6.01 22.98
CA ILE A 181 10.70 -5.22 22.37
C ILE A 181 10.03 -5.97 21.22
N HIS A 182 8.77 -5.64 20.95
CA HIS A 182 8.10 -6.06 19.72
C HIS A 182 8.31 -5.02 18.61
N ILE A 183 8.74 -5.48 17.43
CA ILE A 183 8.84 -4.65 16.22
C ILE A 183 7.78 -5.09 15.21
N HIS A 184 6.89 -4.16 14.86
CA HIS A 184 5.91 -4.33 13.79
C HIS A 184 6.33 -3.47 12.59
N THR A 185 6.39 -4.04 11.39
CA THR A 185 6.71 -3.26 10.19
C THR A 185 5.81 -3.60 9.01
N ILE A 186 5.65 -2.62 8.13
CA ILE A 186 4.84 -2.73 6.92
C ILE A 186 5.76 -2.89 5.71
N LEU A 187 5.42 -3.84 4.84
CA LEU A 187 6.04 -4.03 3.54
C LEU A 187 4.97 -4.19 2.46
N HIS A 188 5.05 -3.36 1.42
CA HIS A 188 4.13 -3.45 0.29
C HIS A 188 4.51 -4.63 -0.62
N GLN A 189 3.52 -5.34 -1.14
CA GLN A 189 3.71 -6.38 -2.16
C GLN A 189 4.23 -5.83 -3.49
N ASN A 190 4.81 -6.70 -4.30
CA ASN A 190 5.23 -6.36 -5.66
C ASN A 190 4.01 -6.15 -6.57
N LYS A 191 4.09 -5.20 -7.51
CA LYS A 191 2.99 -4.92 -8.45
C LYS A 191 2.58 -6.11 -9.33
N ASN A 192 3.45 -7.11 -9.47
CA ASN A 192 3.28 -8.25 -10.38
C ASN A 192 3.18 -9.59 -9.64
N ASP A 193 3.27 -9.61 -8.31
CA ASP A 193 3.29 -10.83 -7.50
C ASP A 193 2.83 -10.56 -6.04
N GLU A 194 2.07 -11.48 -5.46
CA GLU A 194 1.68 -11.56 -4.03
C GLU A 194 2.89 -11.74 -3.08
N ASN A 195 4.08 -12.01 -3.63
CA ASN A 195 5.32 -12.13 -2.85
C ASN A 195 5.75 -10.80 -2.18
N ALA A 196 6.32 -10.94 -0.99
CA ALA A 196 6.99 -9.84 -0.28
C ALA A 196 8.07 -9.20 -1.15
N ARG A 197 8.20 -7.87 -1.06
CA ARG A 197 8.98 -7.09 -2.04
C ARG A 197 10.49 -7.11 -1.76
N GLY A 198 11.24 -7.60 -2.74
CA GLY A 198 12.71 -7.55 -2.79
C GLY A 198 13.39 -8.50 -1.81
N HIS A 199 14.73 -8.45 -1.76
CA HIS A 199 15.51 -9.30 -0.85
C HIS A 199 15.17 -9.04 0.62
N ILE A 200 14.86 -7.78 0.98
CA ILE A 200 14.38 -7.46 2.34
C ILE A 200 13.10 -8.20 2.69
N GLY A 201 12.18 -8.38 1.72
CA GLY A 201 10.91 -9.07 1.96
C GLY A 201 11.11 -10.55 2.25
N THR A 202 11.98 -11.21 1.48
CA THR A 202 12.33 -12.61 1.72
C THR A 202 13.00 -12.80 3.07
N GLU A 203 14.01 -11.99 3.39
CA GLU A 203 14.72 -12.10 4.68
C GLU A 203 13.81 -11.79 5.87
N LEU A 204 12.97 -10.76 5.75
CA LEU A 204 12.01 -10.40 6.79
C LEU A 204 11.02 -11.53 7.05
N ASN A 205 10.41 -12.10 6.01
CA ASN A 205 9.47 -13.21 6.15
C ASN A 205 10.11 -14.43 6.82
N ASN A 206 11.37 -14.72 6.51
CA ASN A 206 12.11 -15.83 7.11
C ASN A 206 12.39 -15.61 8.60
N LYS A 207 12.52 -14.36 9.06
CA LYS A 207 12.86 -14.03 10.45
C LYS A 207 11.67 -13.65 11.32
N ALA A 208 10.60 -13.14 10.72
CA ALA A 208 9.39 -12.73 11.42
C ALA A 208 8.73 -13.91 12.16
N GLU A 209 8.21 -13.61 13.35
CA GLU A 209 7.38 -14.52 14.12
C GLU A 209 5.98 -14.65 13.50
N THR A 210 5.42 -13.52 13.05
CA THR A 210 4.10 -13.41 12.45
C THR A 210 4.18 -12.56 11.17
N VAL A 211 3.66 -13.11 10.08
CA VAL A 211 3.51 -12.45 8.78
C VAL A 211 2.05 -12.42 8.42
N MET A 212 1.49 -11.21 8.33
CA MET A 212 0.09 -10.97 7.95
C MET A 212 0.02 -10.38 6.55
N GLN A 213 -0.96 -10.83 5.78
CA GLN A 213 -1.32 -10.25 4.49
C GLN A 213 -2.61 -9.47 4.65
N VAL A 214 -2.63 -8.27 4.06
CA VAL A 214 -3.82 -7.43 3.97
C VAL A 214 -4.15 -7.23 2.50
N GLU A 215 -5.29 -7.73 2.06
CA GLU A 215 -5.76 -7.63 0.67
C GLU A 215 -7.14 -7.02 0.60
N VAL A 216 -7.41 -6.29 -0.48
CA VAL A 216 -8.76 -5.83 -0.80
C VAL A 216 -9.59 -7.04 -1.25
N ASP A 217 -10.82 -7.18 -0.72
CA ASP A 217 -11.70 -8.28 -1.10
C ASP A 217 -12.05 -8.23 -2.60
N LYS A 218 -12.11 -9.42 -3.23
CA LYS A 218 -12.31 -9.54 -4.69
C LYS A 218 -13.73 -9.20 -5.12
N MET A 219 -14.71 -9.41 -4.24
CA MET A 219 -16.13 -9.15 -4.48
C MET A 219 -16.53 -7.77 -3.98
N ASP A 220 -15.95 -7.31 -2.86
CA ASP A 220 -16.19 -5.98 -2.29
C ASP A 220 -14.89 -5.19 -2.07
N ARG A 221 -14.60 -4.26 -2.98
CA ARG A 221 -13.39 -3.43 -2.89
C ARG A 221 -13.35 -2.45 -1.72
N THR A 222 -14.44 -2.30 -0.97
CA THR A 222 -14.47 -1.49 0.25
C THR A 222 -13.97 -2.25 1.48
N VAL A 223 -13.84 -3.57 1.37
CA VAL A 223 -13.42 -4.47 2.43
C VAL A 223 -11.95 -4.85 2.26
N SER A 224 -11.22 -4.83 3.36
CA SER A 224 -9.86 -5.33 3.48
C SER A 224 -9.86 -6.57 4.36
N VAL A 225 -9.33 -7.67 3.84
CA VAL A 225 -9.20 -8.97 4.50
C VAL A 225 -7.79 -9.10 5.06
N VAL A 226 -7.68 -9.55 6.30
CA VAL A 226 -6.43 -9.80 7.01
C VAL A 226 -6.30 -11.29 7.27
N GLU A 227 -5.23 -11.87 6.75
CA GLU A 227 -4.93 -13.30 6.85
C GLU A 227 -3.50 -13.52 7.34
N ALA A 228 -3.29 -14.63 8.03
CA ALA A 228 -1.96 -15.13 8.36
C ALA A 228 -1.33 -15.79 7.11
N ILE A 229 -0.10 -15.39 6.77
CA ILE A 229 0.71 -16.07 5.75
C ILE A 229 1.65 -17.06 6.39
N HIS A 230 2.26 -16.65 7.49
CA HIS A 230 3.17 -17.47 8.27
C HIS A 230 3.11 -17.01 9.71
N ILE A 231 2.84 -17.95 10.63
CA ILE A 231 2.91 -17.72 12.07
C ILE A 231 3.68 -18.90 12.67
N ARG A 232 4.65 -18.60 13.52
CA ARG A 232 5.43 -19.64 14.21
C ARG A 232 4.69 -20.25 15.39
N ASP A 233 3.85 -19.45 16.04
CA ASP A 233 3.02 -19.83 17.18
C ASP A 233 1.54 -20.04 16.76
N ARG A 234 0.60 -19.82 17.69
CA ARG A 234 -0.83 -20.02 17.44
C ARG A 234 -1.35 -19.05 16.39
N GLU A 235 -1.89 -19.60 15.30
CA GLU A 235 -2.52 -18.84 14.24
C GLU A 235 -3.81 -18.15 14.72
N PHE A 236 -4.10 -16.96 14.18
CA PHE A 236 -5.33 -16.22 14.47
C PHE A 236 -6.35 -16.41 13.35
N GLU A 237 -7.64 -16.35 13.70
CA GLU A 237 -8.73 -16.45 12.72
C GLU A 237 -8.72 -15.24 11.78
N PRO A 238 -8.76 -15.45 10.45
CA PRO A 238 -8.85 -14.34 9.50
C PRO A 238 -10.00 -13.41 9.82
N PHE A 239 -9.76 -12.12 9.70
CA PHE A 239 -10.76 -11.09 9.95
C PHE A 239 -10.75 -10.05 8.83
N ALA A 240 -11.83 -9.28 8.72
CA ALA A 240 -11.92 -8.22 7.74
C ALA A 240 -12.35 -6.91 8.40
N PHE A 241 -11.93 -5.81 7.79
CA PHE A 241 -12.34 -4.47 8.17
C PHE A 241 -12.65 -3.64 6.92
N ARG A 242 -13.44 -2.57 7.10
CA ARG A 242 -13.63 -1.53 6.08
C ARG A 242 -13.33 -0.17 6.65
N ILE A 243 -13.17 0.83 5.78
CA ILE A 243 -13.02 2.22 6.21
C ILE A 243 -14.40 2.88 6.20
N ASN A 244 -14.83 3.38 7.36
CA ASN A 244 -16.13 4.03 7.50
C ASN A 244 -16.10 5.51 7.06
N ASP A 245 -17.25 6.18 7.17
CA ASP A 245 -17.42 7.58 6.77
C ASP A 245 -16.55 8.55 7.60
N GLU A 246 -16.09 8.14 8.78
CA GLU A 246 -15.16 8.89 9.61
C GLU A 246 -13.67 8.62 9.28
N VAL A 247 -13.40 7.83 8.24
CA VAL A 247 -12.04 7.44 7.82
C VAL A 247 -11.33 6.59 8.88
N LEU A 248 -12.09 5.80 9.63
CA LEU A 248 -11.60 4.85 10.62
C LEU A 248 -11.81 3.40 10.16
N PRO A 249 -10.90 2.48 10.49
CA PRO A 249 -11.12 1.07 10.29
C PRO A 249 -12.20 0.55 11.25
N GLU A 250 -13.19 -0.17 10.74
CA GLU A 250 -14.20 -0.89 11.52
C GLU A 250 -14.22 -2.37 11.14
N LEU A 251 -14.23 -3.24 12.15
CA LEU A 251 -14.27 -4.70 11.97
C LEU A 251 -15.61 -5.15 11.42
N LEU A 252 -15.58 -6.19 10.60
CA LEU A 252 -16.78 -6.87 10.12
C LEU A 252 -17.04 -8.12 10.99
N ASP A 253 -18.07 -8.06 11.84
CA ASP A 253 -18.42 -9.14 12.78
C ASP A 253 -18.78 -10.48 12.10
N SER A 254 -19.10 -10.46 10.82
CA SER A 254 -19.65 -11.60 10.06
C SER A 254 -18.85 -11.94 8.80
N TYR A 255 -17.58 -11.55 8.74
CA TYR A 255 -16.72 -12.04 7.67
C TYR A 255 -16.53 -13.55 7.80
N GLN A 256 -17.14 -14.31 6.90
CA GLN A 256 -16.81 -15.72 6.73
C GLN A 256 -15.70 -15.81 5.69
N PRO A 257 -14.49 -16.26 6.08
CA PRO A 257 -13.44 -16.52 5.12
C PRO A 257 -14.00 -17.47 4.07
N GLN A 258 -14.08 -17.03 2.81
CA GLN A 258 -14.30 -17.99 1.74
C GLN A 258 -13.09 -18.92 1.76
N GLU A 259 -13.31 -20.23 1.70
CA GLU A 259 -12.22 -21.20 1.60
C GLU A 259 -11.29 -20.80 0.43
N LYS A 260 -10.18 -20.13 0.75
CA LYS A 260 -9.08 -20.00 -0.18
C LYS A 260 -8.50 -21.41 -0.29
N LYS A 261 -8.63 -22.03 -1.46
CA LYS A 261 -7.77 -23.16 -1.82
C LYS A 261 -6.35 -22.75 -1.48
N ILE A 262 -5.72 -23.47 -0.56
CA ILE A 262 -4.36 -23.21 -0.11
C ILE A 262 -3.45 -23.16 -1.33
N GLY A 263 -2.79 -22.02 -1.55
CA GLY A 263 -1.93 -21.75 -2.70
C GLY A 263 -2.63 -21.02 -3.85
N ARG A 264 -1.86 -20.21 -4.61
CA ARG A 264 -2.26 -19.62 -5.89
C ARG A 264 -3.14 -20.61 -6.67
N PRO A 265 -4.18 -20.17 -7.41
CA PRO A 265 -4.75 -21.04 -8.43
C PRO A 265 -3.56 -21.53 -9.26
N ALA A 266 -3.34 -22.85 -9.29
CA ALA A 266 -2.32 -23.44 -10.12
C ALA A 266 -2.60 -22.91 -11.52
N LYS A 267 -1.80 -21.95 -11.99
CA LYS A 267 -1.90 -21.50 -13.36
C LYS A 267 -1.64 -22.76 -14.15
N GLU A 268 -2.66 -23.27 -14.83
CA GLU A 268 -2.55 -24.56 -15.50
C GLU A 268 -1.22 -24.56 -16.27
N PRO A 269 -0.37 -25.58 -16.09
CA PRO A 269 0.94 -25.59 -16.69
C PRO A 269 0.75 -25.42 -18.19
N PHE A 270 1.49 -24.48 -18.79
CA PHE A 270 1.34 -24.16 -20.21
C PHE A 270 1.19 -25.42 -21.06
N ASP A 271 0.06 -25.54 -21.75
CA ASP A 271 -0.32 -26.68 -22.57
C ASP A 271 -0.48 -26.23 -24.03
N PRO A 272 0.50 -26.54 -24.90
CA PRO A 272 0.44 -26.16 -26.31
C PRO A 272 -0.84 -26.61 -27.01
N TYR A 273 -1.40 -27.77 -26.66
CA TYR A 273 -2.59 -28.31 -27.31
C TYR A 273 -3.86 -27.52 -26.98
N LYS A 274 -3.98 -27.03 -25.73
CA LYS A 274 -5.15 -26.28 -25.28
C LYS A 274 -5.06 -24.79 -25.58
N GLU A 275 -3.85 -24.23 -25.52
CA GLU A 275 -3.63 -22.78 -25.57
C GLU A 275 -3.31 -22.26 -26.97
N ILE A 276 -2.94 -23.12 -27.92
CA ILE A 276 -2.59 -22.73 -29.28
C ILE A 276 -3.39 -23.59 -30.26
N SER A 277 -4.10 -22.96 -31.19
CA SER A 277 -4.87 -23.69 -32.19
C SER A 277 -3.96 -24.40 -33.20
N GLU A 278 -4.44 -25.51 -33.78
CA GLU A 278 -3.75 -26.22 -34.85
C GLU A 278 -3.32 -25.28 -36.00
N SER A 279 -4.21 -24.37 -36.41
CA SER A 279 -3.93 -23.42 -37.49
C SER A 279 -2.73 -22.53 -37.19
N VAL A 280 -2.58 -22.10 -35.93
CA VAL A 280 -1.44 -21.28 -35.50
C VAL A 280 -0.17 -22.11 -35.41
N HIS A 281 -0.26 -23.37 -34.95
CA HIS A 281 0.89 -24.29 -34.99
C HIS A 281 1.41 -24.50 -36.42
N ARG A 282 0.51 -24.73 -37.39
CA ARG A 282 0.89 -24.93 -38.80
C ARG A 282 1.51 -23.66 -39.41
N ALA A 283 0.88 -22.50 -39.22
CA ALA A 283 1.42 -21.23 -39.72
C ALA A 283 2.80 -20.88 -39.11
N ALA A 284 2.98 -21.13 -37.81
CA ALA A 284 4.25 -20.93 -37.13
C ALA A 284 5.34 -21.90 -37.62
N LEU A 285 4.98 -23.15 -37.92
CA LEU A 285 5.88 -24.13 -38.52
C LEU A 285 6.30 -23.72 -39.93
N ASP A 286 5.35 -23.34 -40.79
CA ASP A 286 5.66 -22.88 -42.14
C ASP A 286 6.66 -21.71 -42.10
N ALA A 287 6.43 -20.74 -41.20
CA ALA A 287 7.35 -19.62 -40.99
C ALA A 287 8.73 -20.09 -40.46
N ALA A 288 8.76 -20.99 -39.49
CA ALA A 288 10.00 -21.46 -38.87
C ALA A 288 10.88 -22.30 -39.82
N PHE A 289 10.28 -23.03 -40.76
CA PHE A 289 10.98 -23.95 -41.68
C PHE A 289 11.14 -23.39 -43.11
N THR A 290 10.64 -22.18 -43.40
CA THR A 290 10.75 -21.57 -44.74
C THR A 290 12.21 -21.40 -45.16
N ASN A 291 12.60 -22.07 -46.25
CA ASN A 291 13.92 -21.97 -46.91
C ASN A 291 15.14 -22.28 -46.02
N VAL A 292 14.97 -23.10 -44.97
CA VAL A 292 16.03 -23.32 -43.97
C VAL A 292 16.14 -24.82 -43.64
N CYS A 293 17.37 -25.29 -43.50
CA CYS A 293 17.66 -26.61 -42.95
C CYS A 293 18.05 -26.49 -41.47
N ILE A 294 17.24 -27.07 -40.59
CA ILE A 294 17.43 -27.01 -39.13
C ILE A 294 18.09 -28.31 -38.67
N THR A 295 19.34 -28.23 -38.21
CA THR A 295 20.15 -29.42 -37.84
C THR A 295 20.50 -29.52 -36.36
N SER A 296 20.29 -28.45 -35.60
CA SER A 296 20.55 -28.41 -34.15
C SER A 296 19.28 -28.12 -33.37
N TYR A 297 19.22 -28.61 -32.13
CA TYR A 297 18.05 -28.42 -31.27
C TYR A 297 17.91 -26.97 -30.79
N ASP A 298 19.03 -26.28 -30.54
CA ASP A 298 19.01 -24.87 -30.13
C ASP A 298 18.51 -23.96 -31.27
N ASP A 299 18.99 -24.19 -32.50
CA ASP A 299 18.48 -23.50 -33.70
C ASP A 299 17.00 -23.80 -33.90
N TYR A 300 16.58 -25.06 -33.75
CA TYR A 300 15.16 -25.43 -33.78
C TYR A 300 14.32 -24.63 -32.78
N LEU A 301 14.75 -24.50 -31.52
CA LEU A 301 14.04 -23.74 -30.51
C LEU A 301 13.97 -22.24 -30.81
N GLU A 302 15.06 -21.62 -31.26
CA GLU A 302 15.06 -20.20 -31.63
C GLU A 302 14.12 -19.94 -32.82
N ARG A 303 14.16 -20.79 -33.86
CA ARG A 303 13.24 -20.67 -35.01
C ARG A 303 11.79 -20.86 -34.63
N LEU A 304 11.47 -21.77 -33.71
CA LEU A 304 10.12 -21.86 -33.18
C LEU A 304 9.73 -20.53 -32.50
N LYS A 305 10.57 -19.94 -31.65
CA LYS A 305 10.22 -18.66 -31.02
C LYS A 305 9.93 -17.57 -32.04
N GLU A 306 10.73 -17.48 -33.11
CA GLU A 306 10.52 -16.53 -34.22
C GLU A 306 9.22 -16.80 -34.98
N GLY A 307 8.98 -18.06 -35.38
CA GLY A 307 7.79 -18.48 -36.12
C GLY A 307 6.50 -18.24 -35.34
N TYR A 308 6.48 -18.57 -34.04
CA TYR A 308 5.32 -18.29 -33.18
C TYR A 308 5.15 -16.79 -32.88
N ALA A 309 6.24 -16.02 -32.79
CA ALA A 309 6.16 -14.57 -32.61
C ALA A 309 5.50 -13.87 -33.81
N LEU A 310 5.67 -14.37 -35.03
CA LEU A 310 4.96 -13.90 -36.22
C LEU A 310 3.46 -14.20 -36.20
N GLN A 311 3.02 -15.12 -35.34
CA GLN A 311 1.62 -15.44 -35.08
C GLN A 311 1.12 -14.83 -33.76
N ASP A 312 1.77 -13.75 -33.30
CA ASP A 312 1.48 -13.03 -32.05
C ASP A 312 1.66 -13.86 -30.76
N ILE A 313 2.36 -15.00 -30.82
CA ILE A 313 2.66 -15.85 -29.66
C ILE A 313 4.13 -15.73 -29.26
N LYS A 314 4.40 -14.98 -28.18
CA LYS A 314 5.75 -14.88 -27.62
C LYS A 314 6.09 -16.10 -26.74
N LEU A 315 7.05 -16.90 -27.18
CA LEU A 315 7.54 -18.06 -26.44
C LEU A 315 8.86 -17.76 -25.72
N GLY A 316 8.88 -17.90 -24.39
CA GLY A 316 10.12 -18.04 -23.64
C GLY A 316 10.72 -19.44 -23.81
N HIS A 317 11.98 -19.65 -23.41
CA HIS A 317 12.69 -20.92 -23.60
C HIS A 317 11.91 -22.15 -23.10
N ASN A 318 11.41 -22.13 -21.86
CA ASN A 318 10.65 -23.26 -21.29
C ASN A 318 9.34 -23.55 -22.05
N LYS A 319 8.68 -22.53 -22.60
CA LYS A 319 7.48 -22.72 -23.42
C LYS A 319 7.84 -23.28 -24.80
N ALA A 320 8.92 -22.81 -25.40
CA ALA A 320 9.42 -23.32 -26.68
C ALA A 320 9.77 -24.82 -26.59
N VAL A 321 10.40 -25.26 -25.49
CA VAL A 321 10.69 -26.69 -25.24
C VAL A 321 9.40 -27.53 -25.17
N LYS A 322 8.36 -27.01 -24.49
CA LYS A 322 7.05 -27.67 -24.41
C LYS A 322 6.37 -27.76 -25.77
N VAL A 323 6.42 -26.69 -26.57
CA VAL A 323 5.90 -26.68 -27.95
C VAL A 323 6.66 -27.68 -28.82
N ALA A 324 7.99 -27.68 -28.80
CA ALA A 324 8.82 -28.64 -29.55
C ALA A 324 8.47 -30.10 -29.21
N THR A 325 8.30 -30.39 -27.92
CA THR A 325 7.89 -31.71 -27.43
C THR A 325 6.49 -32.09 -27.92
N PHE A 326 5.54 -31.16 -27.81
CA PHE A 326 4.18 -31.35 -28.31
C PHE A 326 4.14 -31.64 -29.82
N LEU A 327 4.82 -30.82 -30.63
CA LEU A 327 4.89 -30.97 -32.08
C LEU A 327 5.51 -32.30 -32.49
N SER A 328 6.53 -32.76 -31.75
CA SER A 328 7.15 -34.07 -31.95
C SER A 328 6.18 -35.21 -31.59
N ASN A 329 5.46 -35.09 -30.47
CA ASN A 329 4.49 -36.10 -30.02
C ASN A 329 3.30 -36.23 -30.97
N LYS A 330 2.81 -35.10 -31.52
CA LYS A 330 1.78 -35.06 -32.57
C LYS A 330 2.34 -35.41 -33.96
N ARG A 331 3.63 -35.72 -34.05
CA ARG A 331 4.34 -36.01 -35.29
C ARG A 331 4.19 -34.92 -36.34
N MET A 332 3.96 -33.66 -35.94
CA MET A 332 3.92 -32.50 -36.84
C MET A 332 5.32 -32.10 -37.30
N VAL A 333 6.31 -32.34 -36.44
CA VAL A 333 7.74 -32.25 -36.78
C VAL A 333 8.36 -33.61 -36.52
N ILE A 334 9.12 -34.10 -37.50
CA ILE A 334 9.89 -35.34 -37.41
C ILE A 334 11.38 -35.02 -37.56
N LYS A 335 12.22 -35.89 -36.99
CA LYS A 335 13.66 -35.80 -37.14
C LYS A 335 14.13 -36.88 -38.10
N GLU A 336 14.57 -36.48 -39.28
CA GLU A 336 15.16 -37.37 -40.29
C GLU A 336 16.68 -37.23 -40.25
N GLY A 337 17.35 -38.23 -39.65
CA GLY A 337 18.80 -38.17 -39.44
C GLY A 337 19.18 -37.04 -38.48
N LYS A 338 19.87 -36.01 -39.00
CA LYS A 338 20.27 -34.81 -38.23
C LYS A 338 19.31 -33.63 -38.41
N GLU A 339 18.36 -33.71 -39.31
CA GLU A 339 17.51 -32.58 -39.71
C GLU A 339 16.11 -32.69 -39.11
N TYR A 340 15.54 -31.56 -38.72
CA TYR A 340 14.12 -31.46 -38.39
C TYR A 340 13.34 -31.10 -39.64
N LYS A 341 12.18 -31.74 -39.85
CA LYS A 341 11.28 -31.49 -40.99
C LYS A 341 9.83 -31.48 -40.56
N ILE A 342 9.01 -30.68 -41.25
CA ILE A 342 7.55 -30.74 -41.11
C ILE A 342 7.06 -32.04 -41.73
N ASN A 343 6.20 -32.76 -41.01
CA ASN A 343 5.55 -33.95 -41.51
C ASN A 343 4.20 -33.60 -42.17
N PRO A 344 4.08 -33.75 -43.50
CA PRO A 344 2.84 -33.44 -44.21
C PRO A 344 1.67 -34.38 -43.84
N ASP A 345 1.97 -35.61 -43.40
CA ASP A 345 0.98 -36.62 -43.02
C ASP A 345 0.58 -36.55 -41.53
N SER A 346 0.84 -35.41 -40.89
CA SER A 346 0.54 -35.22 -39.46
C SER A 346 -0.94 -34.94 -39.20
N HIS A 347 -1.48 -35.64 -38.20
CA HIS A 347 -2.82 -35.43 -37.66
C HIS A 347 -2.71 -34.77 -36.28
N TYR A 348 -3.45 -33.68 -36.08
CA TYR A 348 -3.42 -32.88 -34.85
C TYR A 348 -4.19 -33.50 -33.69
#